data_AF-A0A1C5GHA6-F1
#
_entry.id   AF-A0A1C5GHA6-F1
#
_cell.length_a   1.000
_cell.length_b   1.000
_cell.length_c   1.000
_cell.angle_alpha   90.00
_cell.angle_beta   90.00
_cell.angle_gamma   90.00
#
_symmetry.space_group_name_H-M   'P 1'
#
loop_
_entity.id
_entity.type
_entity.pdbx_description
1 polymer ?
#
loop_
_entity_poly.entity_id
_entity_poly.type
_entity_poly.pdbx_seq_one_letter_code
_entity_poly.pdbx_strand_id
1 'polypeptide(L)'
;MTGDNTDDVGDAEWWTTSDVAAYLGVQVSTVTNYRKRGQMPEPDMTVGRTHMWRPARIRSWQQERPRPGVGGRRAGQSGSAS
;
A
#
# COMPACT_ATOMS: atom_id res chain seq x y z
N MET A 1 -6.57 24.88 8.80
CA MET A 1 -5.18 24.57 8.41
C MET A 1 -5.06 23.05 8.27
N THR A 2 -5.63 22.50 7.20
CA THR A 2 -5.48 21.09 6.84
C THR A 2 -5.05 21.15 5.39
N GLY A 3 -3.74 21.11 5.18
CA GLY A 3 -3.16 21.08 3.85
C GLY A 3 -3.59 19.78 3.19
N ASP A 4 -4.67 19.87 2.43
CA ASP A 4 -5.01 18.98 1.33
C ASP A 4 -3.93 19.19 0.25
N ASN A 5 -2.75 18.59 0.46
CA ASN A 5 -1.67 18.62 -0.51
C ASN A 5 -1.81 17.35 -1.37
N THR A 6 -2.84 17.33 -2.21
CA THR A 6 -3.21 16.18 -3.07
C THR A 6 -2.26 16.02 -4.27
N ASP A 7 -1.29 16.91 -4.45
CA ASP A 7 -0.51 17.01 -5.68
C ASP A 7 0.79 16.17 -5.70
N ASP A 8 1.19 15.54 -4.58
CA ASP A 8 2.53 14.91 -4.40
C ASP A 8 2.51 13.42 -3.99
N VAL A 9 1.43 12.69 -4.26
CA VAL A 9 1.30 11.29 -3.80
C VAL A 9 2.43 10.38 -4.33
N GLY A 10 3.11 10.78 -5.42
CA GLY A 10 4.23 10.06 -6.04
C GLY A 10 5.61 10.28 -5.39
N ASP A 11 5.86 11.47 -4.83
CA ASP A 11 7.20 11.99 -4.50
C ASP A 11 7.37 12.36 -3.02
N ALA A 12 6.30 12.31 -2.21
CA ALA A 12 6.39 12.56 -0.78
C ALA A 12 7.26 11.51 -0.06
N GLU A 13 8.22 11.96 0.74
CA GLU A 13 9.11 11.09 1.53
C GLU A 13 8.35 10.28 2.60
N TRP A 14 7.19 10.79 3.02
CA TRP A 14 6.34 10.21 4.06
C TRP A 14 4.88 10.18 3.63
N TRP A 15 4.27 9.00 3.70
CA TRP A 15 2.86 8.79 3.42
C TRP A 15 2.06 8.67 4.71
N THR A 16 0.96 9.41 4.80
CA THR A 16 -0.03 9.26 5.87
C THR A 16 -1.01 8.13 5.55
N THR A 17 -1.90 7.81 6.50
CA THR A 17 -2.97 6.83 6.27
C THR A 17 -3.83 7.19 5.04
N SER A 18 -4.02 8.48 4.76
CA SER A 18 -4.78 8.96 3.60
C SER A 18 -4.02 8.75 2.28
N ASP A 19 -2.72 9.02 2.25
CA ASP A 19 -1.88 8.80 1.07
C ASP A 19 -1.77 7.31 0.73
N VAL A 20 -1.59 6.47 1.75
CA VAL A 20 -1.61 5.01 1.58
C VAL A 20 -2.96 4.54 1.03
N ALA A 21 -4.06 5.12 1.51
CA ALA A 21 -5.40 4.79 1.04
C ALA A 21 -5.58 5.19 -0.43
N ALA A 22 -5.17 6.41 -0.80
CA ALA A 22 -5.21 6.92 -2.16
C ALA A 22 -4.36 6.07 -3.11
N TYR A 23 -3.14 5.73 -2.71
CA TYR A 23 -2.22 4.89 -3.49
C TYR A 23 -2.78 3.48 -3.71
N LEU A 24 -3.37 2.88 -2.68
CA LEU A 24 -3.98 1.55 -2.78
C LEU A 24 -5.36 1.57 -3.46
N GLY A 25 -5.94 2.75 -3.69
CA GLY A 25 -7.31 2.91 -4.20
C GLY A 25 -8.38 2.39 -3.23
N VAL A 26 -8.12 2.44 -1.92
CA VAL A 26 -9.05 1.97 -0.87
C VAL A 26 -9.45 3.12 0.05
N GLN A 27 -10.45 2.91 0.91
CA GLN A 27 -10.78 3.89 1.95
C GLN A 27 -9.76 3.90 3.08
N VAL A 28 -9.59 5.06 3.73
CA VAL A 28 -8.74 5.25 4.93
C VAL A 28 -9.15 4.30 6.08
N SER A 29 -10.45 4.00 6.19
CA SER A 29 -11.00 3.01 7.12
C SER A 29 -10.46 1.59 6.87
N THR A 30 -10.30 1.20 5.59
CA THR A 30 -9.70 -0.08 5.19
C THR A 30 -8.23 -0.14 5.59
N VAL A 31 -7.45 0.93 5.36
CA VAL A 31 -6.04 1.01 5.80
C VAL A 31 -5.94 0.88 7.31
N THR A 32 -6.82 1.56 8.04
CA THR A 32 -6.90 1.44 9.52
C THR A 32 -7.21 0.02 9.95
N ASN A 33 -8.11 -0.67 9.26
CA ASN A 33 -8.45 -2.07 9.54
C ASN A 33 -7.29 -3.03 9.20
N TYR A 34 -6.54 -2.77 8.12
CA TYR A 34 -5.33 -3.54 7.80
C TYR A 34 -4.27 -3.40 8.88
N ARG A 35 -4.03 -2.17 9.35
CA ARG A 35 -3.13 -1.92 10.47
C ARG A 35 -3.60 -2.65 11.75
N LYS A 36 -4.88 -2.51 12.12
CA LYS A 36 -5.45 -3.18 13.30
C LYS A 36 -5.32 -4.71 13.24
N ARG A 37 -5.36 -5.28 12.05
CA ARG A 37 -5.23 -6.72 11.81
C ARG A 37 -3.79 -7.19 11.60
N GLY A 38 -2.80 -6.30 11.66
CA GLY A 38 -1.40 -6.63 11.39
C GLY A 38 -1.14 -7.05 9.94
N GLN A 39 -2.04 -6.70 9.01
CA GLN A 39 -1.91 -7.06 7.59
C GLN A 39 -1.07 -6.06 6.79
N MET A 40 -0.71 -4.93 7.40
CA MET A 40 0.10 -3.86 6.83
C MET A 40 1.32 -3.64 7.73
N PRO A 41 2.49 -3.27 7.16
CA PRO A 41 3.68 -2.99 7.95
C PRO A 41 3.45 -1.94 9.03
N GLU A 42 4.25 -2.04 10.09
CA GLU A 42 4.29 -1.05 11.14
C GLU A 42 4.69 0.33 10.60
N PRO A 43 4.10 1.40 11.14
CA PRO A 43 4.47 2.76 10.77
C PRO A 43 5.91 3.04 11.17
N ASP A 44 6.69 3.51 10.21
CA ASP A 44 8.06 3.97 10.43
C ASP A 44 8.11 5.15 11.39
N MET A 45 7.10 6.02 11.32
CA MET A 45 7.02 7.21 12.14
C MET A 45 5.59 7.41 12.61
N THR A 46 5.42 7.84 13.86
CA THR A 46 4.12 8.27 14.38
C THR A 46 4.26 9.69 14.89
N VAL A 47 3.62 10.63 14.19
CA VAL A 47 3.61 12.06 14.57
C VAL A 47 2.31 12.33 15.29
N GLY A 48 2.37 12.38 16.62
CA GLY A 48 1.20 12.53 17.48
C GLY A 48 0.23 11.35 17.34
N ARG A 49 -0.86 11.56 16.59
CA ARG A 49 -1.90 10.53 16.32
C ARG A 49 -1.88 10.04 14.87
N THR A 50 -1.04 10.65 14.03
CA THR A 50 -0.93 10.30 12.61
C THR A 50 0.22 9.32 12.44
N HIS A 51 -0.12 8.16 11.91
CA HIS A 51 0.87 7.17 11.51
C HIS A 51 1.36 7.46 10.10
N MET A 52 2.66 7.38 9.92
CA MET A 52 3.36 7.67 8.68
C MET A 52 4.21 6.48 8.28
N TRP A 53 4.20 6.20 6.98
CA TRP A 53 4.93 5.12 6.35
C TRP A 53 5.81 5.68 5.25
N ARG A 54 6.94 5.02 5.02
CA ARG A 54 7.73 5.31 3.82
C ARG A 54 7.03 4.74 2.58
N PRO A 55 6.96 5.49 1.46
CA PRO A 55 6.41 4.99 0.20
C PRO A 55 7.08 3.69 -0.21
N ALA A 56 8.41 3.61 -0.08
CA ALA A 56 9.18 2.42 -0.41
C ALA A 56 8.70 1.18 0.37
N ARG A 57 8.37 1.33 1.66
CA ARG A 57 7.88 0.22 2.49
C ARG A 57 6.50 -0.25 2.04
N ILE A 58 5.59 0.67 1.75
CA ILE A 58 4.25 0.33 1.25
C ILE A 58 4.33 -0.30 -0.14
N ARG A 59 5.20 0.21 -1.02
CA ARG A 59 5.44 -0.35 -2.36
C ARG A 59 6.02 -1.76 -2.28
N SER A 60 7.00 -2.02 -1.41
CA SER A 60 7.56 -3.36 -1.21
C SER A 60 6.50 -4.32 -0.65
N TRP A 61 5.80 -3.91 0.42
CA TRP A 61 4.72 -4.71 0.98
C TRP A 61 3.60 -5.01 -0.04
N GLN A 62 3.23 -4.04 -0.88
CA GLN A 62 2.21 -4.22 -1.92
C GLN A 62 2.66 -5.20 -3.02
N GLN A 63 3.98 -5.27 -3.29
CA GLN A 63 4.57 -6.25 -4.21
C GLN A 63 4.67 -7.64 -3.57
N GLU A 64 5.02 -7.71 -2.29
CA GLU A 64 5.14 -8.95 -1.52
C GLU A 64 3.78 -9.53 -1.13
N ARG A 65 2.73 -8.71 -1.11
CA ARG A 65 1.37 -9.14 -0.79
C ARG A 65 0.90 -10.18 -1.81
N PRO A 66 0.64 -11.43 -1.40
CA PRO A 66 -0.04 -12.39 -2.26
C PRO A 66 -1.46 -11.87 -2.47
N ARG A 67 -1.75 -11.27 -3.63
CA ARG A 67 -3.10 -10.81 -3.98
C ARG A 67 -4.02 -12.03 -3.99
N PRO A 68 -4.97 -12.17 -3.04
CA PRO A 68 -5.98 -13.22 -3.14
C PRO A 68 -6.93 -12.83 -4.28
N GLY A 69 -6.61 -13.26 -5.51
CA GLY A 69 -7.54 -13.11 -6.64
C GLY A 69 -6.97 -12.82 -8.04
N VAL A 70 -5.65 -12.63 -8.24
CA VAL A 70 -5.10 -12.34 -9.59
C VAL A 70 -4.18 -13.45 -10.15
N GLY A 71 -4.03 -14.57 -9.44
CA GLY A 71 -3.21 -15.71 -9.90
C GLY A 71 -4.01 -16.92 -10.44
N GLY A 72 -5.33 -16.83 -10.50
CA GLY A 72 -6.17 -17.87 -11.09
C GLY A 72 -6.29 -17.65 -12.61
N ARG A 73 -5.51 -18.42 -13.37
CA ARG A 73 -5.49 -18.58 -14.85
C ARG A 73 -4.47 -17.69 -15.59
N ARG A 74 -3.29 -18.28 -15.84
CA ARG A 74 -2.63 -18.53 -17.15
C ARG A 74 -1.10 -18.53 -17.01
N ALA A 75 -0.56 -19.46 -16.19
CA ALA A 75 0.79 -19.98 -16.38
C ALA A 75 0.64 -21.37 -17.01
N GLY A 76 0.62 -21.43 -18.35
CA GLY A 76 0.34 -22.69 -19.06
C GLY A 76 0.17 -22.51 -20.57
N GLN A 77 1.10 -21.79 -21.19
CA GLN A 77 1.36 -21.69 -22.64
C GLN A 77 2.73 -20.97 -22.70
N SER A 78 3.82 -21.46 -23.28
CA SER A 78 4.05 -22.61 -24.15
C SER A 78 5.55 -22.94 -24.05
N GLY A 79 5.90 -24.22 -24.13
CA GLY A 79 7.27 -24.69 -24.15
C GLY A 79 7.38 -26.08 -24.75
N SER A 80 6.69 -26.29 -25.88
CA SER A 80 6.95 -27.40 -26.79
C SER A 80 7.91 -26.90 -27.88
N ALA A 81 9.12 -27.44 -27.89
CA ALA A 81 10.01 -27.62 -29.04
C ALA A 81 11.22 -28.37 -28.46
N SER A 82 11.21 -29.71 -28.57
CA SER A 82 11.88 -30.48 -29.64
C SER A 82 13.35 -30.70 -29.34
#